data_AF-C9JFF4-F1
#
_entry.id   AF-C9JFF4-F1
#
_cell.length_a   1.000
_cell.length_b   1.000
_cell.length_c   1.000
_cell.angle_alpha   90.00
_cell.angle_beta   90.00
_cell.angle_gamma   90.00
#
_symmetry.space_group_name_H-M   'P 1'
#
loop_
_entity.id
_entity.type
_entity.pdbx_description
1 polymer ?
#
loop_
_entity_poly.entity_id
_entity_poly.type
_entity_poly.pdbx_seq_one_letter_code
_entity_poly.pdbx_strand_id
1 'polypeptide(L)'
;MAAATGDPGLSKLQFAPFSSALDVGFWHELTQKKLNEYRLDEAPKDIKGYYYNGDSAGLPARLTLEFSAFDMSAPTPARCCPAIGTLYNTNTLESFKTADKKLLLEQAANEIWESIKSGTALENPVLLNKFLLLTFADLKKYHFYYWFCYPALCLPESLPLIQGPVGLDQRFSLKQ
;
A
#
# COMPACT_ATOMS: atom_id res chain seq x y z
N MET A 1 19.53 -41.55 -27.18
CA MET A 1 18.74 -40.42 -27.70
C MET A 1 17.29 -40.61 -27.28
N ALA A 2 17.01 -40.49 -25.99
CA ALA A 2 15.65 -40.50 -25.45
C ALA A 2 15.35 -39.07 -25.00
N ALA A 3 14.28 -38.52 -25.55
CA ALA A 3 13.87 -37.13 -25.43
C ALA A 3 13.73 -36.71 -23.96
N ALA A 4 14.29 -35.54 -23.64
CA ALA A 4 14.03 -34.84 -22.40
C ALA A 4 12.51 -34.67 -22.25
N THR A 5 11.96 -35.27 -21.20
CA THR A 5 10.62 -34.97 -20.70
C THR A 5 10.59 -33.50 -20.33
N GLY A 6 9.90 -32.69 -21.14
CA GLY A 6 9.63 -31.30 -20.82
C GLY A 6 8.95 -31.20 -19.46
N ASP A 7 9.51 -30.35 -18.60
CA ASP A 7 8.95 -29.98 -17.30
C ASP A 7 7.49 -29.51 -17.54
N PRO A 8 6.48 -30.03 -16.82
CA PRO A 8 5.11 -29.54 -16.97
C PRO A 8 5.12 -28.06 -16.62
N GLY A 9 4.94 -27.20 -17.63
CA GLY A 9 5.17 -25.76 -17.54
C GLY A 9 4.52 -25.14 -16.31
N LEU A 10 5.30 -24.96 -15.25
CA LEU A 10 4.90 -24.29 -14.02
C LEU A 10 4.50 -22.87 -14.39
N SER A 11 3.25 -22.51 -14.13
CA SER A 11 2.77 -21.14 -14.38
C SER A 11 3.53 -20.18 -13.48
N LYS A 12 3.76 -18.95 -13.97
CA LYS A 12 4.45 -17.91 -13.19
C LYS A 12 3.52 -17.41 -12.08
N LEU A 13 4.03 -17.25 -10.87
CA LEU A 13 3.30 -16.61 -9.78
C LEU A 13 3.01 -15.15 -10.14
N GLN A 14 1.74 -14.76 -10.01
CA GLN A 14 1.28 -13.39 -10.24
C GLN A 14 0.66 -12.84 -8.96
N PHE A 15 0.82 -11.53 -8.76
CA PHE A 15 0.30 -10.82 -7.60
C PHE A 15 -0.82 -9.88 -8.03
N ALA A 16 -1.91 -9.87 -7.27
CA ALA A 16 -2.98 -8.91 -7.47
C ALA A 16 -2.60 -7.56 -6.84
N PRO A 17 -2.74 -6.43 -7.55
CA PRO A 17 -2.45 -5.12 -7.00
C PRO A 17 -3.51 -4.69 -5.98
N PHE A 18 -3.09 -3.89 -4.99
CA PHE A 18 -4.03 -3.18 -4.11
C PHE A 18 -4.82 -2.14 -4.89
N SER A 19 -6.10 -2.00 -4.56
CA SER A 19 -6.93 -0.87 -4.97
C SER A 19 -6.99 0.15 -3.84
N SER A 20 -6.68 1.41 -4.14
CA SER A 20 -6.74 2.47 -3.14
C SER A 20 -8.17 3.01 -3.01
N ALA A 21 -8.64 3.21 -1.78
CA ALA A 21 -9.91 3.84 -1.47
C ALA A 21 -9.67 5.02 -0.52
N LEU A 22 -10.02 6.23 -0.96
CA LEU A 22 -9.94 7.43 -0.15
C LEU A 22 -11.34 7.90 0.20
N ASP A 23 -11.64 8.02 1.49
CA ASP A 23 -12.90 8.58 1.95
C ASP A 23 -12.91 10.11 1.84
N VAL A 24 -14.10 10.72 1.77
CA VAL A 24 -14.25 12.18 1.74
C VAL A 24 -13.69 12.81 3.03
N GLY A 25 -13.83 12.13 4.17
CA GLY A 25 -13.29 12.56 5.45
C GLY A 25 -11.77 12.72 5.44
N PHE A 26 -11.05 11.90 4.67
CA PHE A 26 -9.60 12.04 4.51
C PHE A 26 -9.22 13.39 3.89
N TRP A 27 -9.91 13.81 2.82
CA TRP A 27 -9.63 15.08 2.15
C TRP A 27 -9.98 16.30 2.99
N HIS A 28 -11.07 16.20 3.75
CA HIS A 28 -11.45 17.23 4.69
C HIS A 28 -10.37 17.40 5.76
N GLU A 29 -9.92 16.31 6.38
CA GLU A 29 -8.87 16.34 7.40
C GLU A 29 -7.54 16.85 6.84
N LEU A 30 -7.14 16.38 5.64
CA LEU A 30 -5.95 16.88 4.95
C LEU A 30 -6.00 18.40 4.73
N THR A 31 -7.18 18.92 4.38
CA THR A 31 -7.39 20.37 4.18
C THR A 31 -7.22 21.13 5.49
N GLN A 32 -7.83 20.65 6.58
CA GLN A 32 -7.69 21.27 7.90
C GLN A 32 -6.25 21.25 8.38
N LYS A 33 -5.57 20.11 8.26
CA LYS A 33 -4.14 19.96 8.59
C LYS A 33 -3.28 20.88 7.75
N LYS A 34 -3.53 20.97 6.43
CA LYS A 34 -2.77 21.84 5.53
C LYS A 34 -2.93 23.31 5.86
N LEU A 35 -4.13 23.76 6.22
CA LEU A 35 -4.38 25.17 6.56
C LEU A 35 -3.85 25.55 7.94
N ASN A 36 -4.09 24.69 8.94
CA ASN A 36 -3.86 25.04 10.34
C ASN A 36 -2.44 24.67 10.82
N GLU A 37 -1.92 23.53 10.37
CA GLU A 37 -0.68 22.93 10.88
C GLU A 37 0.46 22.99 9.86
N TYR A 38 0.29 22.38 8.68
CA TYR A 38 1.40 22.22 7.72
C TYR A 38 1.73 23.53 7.01
N ARG A 39 0.72 24.32 6.62
CA ARG A 39 0.87 25.58 5.89
C ARG A 39 1.66 25.39 4.59
N LEU A 40 2.94 25.75 4.59
CA LEU A 40 3.87 25.62 3.47
C LEU A 40 4.84 24.43 3.65
N ASP A 41 4.77 23.72 4.76
CA ASP A 41 5.57 22.54 5.03
C ASP A 41 5.18 21.39 4.08
N GLU A 42 6.17 20.93 3.31
CA GLU A 42 6.05 19.78 2.41
C GLU A 42 6.75 18.54 2.99
N ALA A 43 7.15 18.57 4.26
CA ALA A 43 7.76 17.42 4.91
C ALA A 43 6.81 16.20 4.90
N PRO A 44 7.37 14.98 4.71
CA PRO A 44 6.57 13.75 4.74
C PRO A 44 5.86 13.59 6.08
N LYS A 45 4.63 13.10 6.04
CA LYS A 45 3.82 12.83 7.23
C LYS A 45 3.42 11.36 7.26
N ASP A 46 3.55 10.74 8.41
CA ASP A 46 3.07 9.36 8.59
C ASP A 46 1.55 9.34 8.64
N ILE A 47 0.97 8.38 7.93
CA ILE A 47 -0.46 8.14 7.88
C ILE A 47 -0.74 6.65 8.06
N LYS A 48 -1.91 6.36 8.62
CA LYS A 48 -2.37 5.00 8.87
C LYS A 48 -3.57 4.69 7.99
N GLY A 49 -3.46 3.60 7.25
CA GLY A 49 -4.56 3.00 6.52
C GLY A 49 -4.95 1.66 7.11
N TYR A 50 -5.96 1.07 6.51
CA TYR A 50 -6.31 -0.31 6.78
C TYR A 50 -6.78 -0.99 5.51
N TYR A 51 -6.62 -2.31 5.45
CA TYR A 51 -7.16 -3.13 4.37
C TYR A 51 -7.93 -4.31 4.96
N TYR A 52 -8.84 -4.83 4.16
CA TYR A 52 -9.70 -5.96 4.53
C TYR A 52 -9.60 -7.05 3.47
N ASN A 53 -9.53 -8.30 3.92
CA ASN A 53 -9.33 -9.48 3.06
C ASN A 53 -10.52 -10.45 3.07
N GLY A 54 -11.70 -10.02 3.53
CA GLY A 54 -12.92 -10.85 3.57
C GLY A 54 -14.04 -10.37 2.65
N ASP A 55 -13.70 -9.60 1.61
CA ASP A 55 -14.66 -9.24 0.56
C ASP A 55 -15.04 -10.48 -0.27
N SER A 56 -16.22 -10.44 -0.90
CA SER A 56 -16.68 -11.53 -1.76
C SER A 56 -15.73 -11.76 -2.94
N ALA A 57 -15.72 -13.00 -3.43
CA ALA A 57 -14.89 -13.38 -4.57
C ALA A 57 -15.12 -12.45 -5.78
N GLY A 58 -14.02 -11.89 -6.32
CA GLY A 58 -14.04 -10.98 -7.46
C GLY A 58 -13.92 -9.49 -7.11
N LEU A 59 -14.00 -9.11 -5.83
CA LEU A 59 -13.67 -7.74 -5.41
C LEU A 59 -12.16 -7.60 -5.17
N PRO A 60 -11.54 -6.47 -5.58
CA PRO A 60 -10.13 -6.24 -5.34
C PRO A 60 -9.87 -5.99 -3.85
N ALA A 61 -8.67 -6.35 -3.38
CA ALA A 61 -8.23 -5.99 -2.03
C ALA A 61 -8.07 -4.45 -1.96
N ARG A 62 -8.88 -3.81 -1.10
CA ARG A 62 -8.88 -2.36 -0.95
C ARG A 62 -8.06 -1.92 0.25
N LEU A 63 -7.18 -0.95 0.06
CA LEU A 63 -6.57 -0.18 1.15
C LEU A 63 -7.34 1.14 1.29
N THR A 64 -7.99 1.30 2.43
CA THR A 64 -8.83 2.46 2.74
C THR A 64 -8.12 3.44 3.65
N LEU A 65 -8.19 4.74 3.33
CA LEU A 65 -7.87 5.83 4.24
C LEU A 65 -9.13 6.62 4.58
N GLU A 66 -9.33 6.86 5.88
CA GLU A 66 -10.45 7.62 6.43
C GLU A 66 -9.96 8.90 7.12
N PHE A 67 -10.86 9.62 7.79
CA PHE A 67 -10.53 10.79 8.60
C PHE A 67 -9.49 10.48 9.69
N SER A 68 -9.49 9.25 10.23
CA SER A 68 -8.56 8.78 11.26
C SER A 68 -7.16 8.47 10.73
N ALA A 69 -6.92 8.61 9.43
CA ALA A 69 -5.63 8.26 8.83
C ALA A 69 -4.46 9.11 9.34
N PHE A 70 -4.72 10.31 9.87
CA PHE A 70 -3.71 11.19 10.45
C PHE A 70 -3.45 10.93 11.93
N ASP A 71 -4.24 10.06 12.57
CA ASP A 71 -4.06 9.67 13.97
C ASP A 71 -3.44 8.26 14.05
N MET A 72 -2.12 8.22 14.26
CA MET A 72 -1.38 6.97 14.39
C MET A 72 -1.81 6.14 15.62
N SER A 73 -2.39 6.78 16.63
CA SER A 73 -2.88 6.12 17.85
C SER A 73 -4.28 5.53 17.70
N ALA A 74 -5.01 5.92 16.65
CA ALA A 74 -6.37 5.44 16.41
C ALA A 74 -6.38 3.90 16.27
N PRO A 75 -7.33 3.20 16.92
CA PRO A 75 -7.45 1.76 16.79
C PRO A 75 -7.84 1.38 15.37
N THR A 76 -7.23 0.31 14.86
CA THR A 76 -7.63 -0.25 13.56
C THR A 76 -9.02 -0.88 13.70
N PRO A 77 -9.93 -0.69 12.74
CA PRO A 77 -11.25 -1.31 12.78
C PRO A 77 -11.19 -2.83 12.96
N ALA A 78 -12.20 -3.40 13.63
CA ALA A 78 -12.26 -4.83 13.88
C ALA A 78 -12.22 -5.62 12.55
N ARG A 79 -11.45 -6.71 12.54
CA ARG A 79 -11.22 -7.58 11.37
C ARG A 79 -10.47 -6.92 10.20
N CYS A 80 -9.94 -5.71 10.37
CA CYS A 80 -9.08 -5.06 9.38
C CYS A 80 -7.61 -5.17 9.77
N CYS A 81 -6.75 -5.22 8.77
CA CYS A 81 -5.31 -5.22 8.95
C CYS A 81 -4.77 -3.79 8.84
N PRO A 82 -3.95 -3.31 9.78
CA PRO A 82 -3.32 -2.00 9.67
C PRO A 82 -2.31 -1.97 8.52
N ALA A 83 -2.19 -0.82 7.89
CA ALA A 83 -1.12 -0.49 6.96
C ALA A 83 -0.57 0.89 7.33
N ILE A 84 0.75 1.03 7.36
CA ILE A 84 1.40 2.31 7.63
C ILE A 84 1.85 2.89 6.30
N GLY A 85 1.74 4.19 6.12
CA GLY A 85 2.22 4.83 4.91
C GLY A 85 2.69 6.25 5.15
N THR A 86 3.26 6.82 4.10
CA THR A 86 3.82 8.17 4.14
C THR A 86 3.11 9.05 3.12
N LEU A 87 2.60 10.19 3.60
CA LEU A 87 1.97 11.23 2.81
C LEU A 87 2.99 12.29 2.41
N TYR A 88 3.11 12.51 1.11
CA TYR A 88 3.83 13.62 0.51
C TYR A 88 2.82 14.58 -0.10
N ASN A 89 2.56 15.71 0.55
CA ASN A 89 1.64 16.71 0.03
C ASN A 89 2.44 17.91 -0.51
N THR A 90 2.30 18.18 -1.81
CA THR A 90 2.95 19.33 -2.43
C THR A 90 2.06 20.58 -2.40
N ASN A 91 2.67 21.76 -2.48
CA ASN A 91 1.95 23.03 -2.49
C ASN A 91 1.56 23.49 -3.89
N THR A 92 2.23 23.02 -4.94
CA THR A 92 1.91 23.37 -6.33
C THR A 92 1.62 22.14 -7.18
N LEU A 93 0.79 22.32 -8.20
CA LEU A 93 0.49 21.26 -9.17
C LEU A 93 1.74 20.89 -9.99
N GLU A 94 2.62 21.86 -10.23
CA GLU A 94 3.87 21.66 -10.95
C GLU A 94 4.79 20.73 -10.17
N SER A 95 5.00 20.98 -8.87
CA SER A 95 5.83 20.10 -8.03
C SER A 95 5.24 18.69 -7.91
N PHE A 96 3.92 18.54 -7.89
CA PHE A 96 3.27 17.22 -7.95
C PHE A 96 3.57 16.47 -9.26
N LYS A 97 3.60 17.18 -10.39
CA LYS A 97 3.86 16.60 -11.72
C LYS A 97 5.35 16.28 -11.92
N THR A 98 6.23 17.15 -11.44
CA THR A 98 7.69 16.99 -11.56
C THR A 98 8.31 16.18 -10.43
N ALA A 99 7.54 15.80 -9.40
CA ALA A 99 8.01 14.96 -8.31
C ALA A 99 8.62 13.67 -8.86
N ASP A 100 9.81 13.31 -8.34
CA ASP A 100 10.49 12.08 -8.72
C ASP A 100 9.82 10.88 -8.06
N LYS A 101 8.76 10.41 -8.73
CA LYS A 101 7.98 9.23 -8.38
C LYS A 101 8.84 7.97 -8.21
N LYS A 102 9.92 7.87 -8.98
CA LYS A 102 10.83 6.72 -8.95
C LYS A 102 11.71 6.79 -7.71
N LEU A 103 12.26 7.96 -7.40
CA LEU A 103 13.05 8.17 -6.19
C LEU A 103 12.22 7.89 -4.94
N LEU A 104 10.98 8.38 -4.87
CA LEU A 104 10.06 8.13 -3.75
C LEU A 104 9.77 6.62 -3.56
N LEU A 105 9.58 5.90 -4.66
CA LEU A 105 9.40 4.44 -4.65
C LEU A 105 10.68 3.73 -4.17
N GLU A 106 11.85 4.12 -4.68
CA GLU A 106 13.14 3.53 -4.30
C GLU A 106 13.45 3.77 -2.81
N GLN A 107 13.15 4.96 -2.29
CA GLN A 107 13.30 5.28 -0.86
C GLN A 107 12.41 4.37 0.01
N ALA A 108 11.12 4.26 -0.32
CA ALA A 108 10.20 3.40 0.42
C ALA A 108 10.59 1.91 0.33
N ALA A 109 11.04 1.46 -0.84
CA ALA A 109 11.53 0.09 -1.03
C ALA A 109 12.79 -0.20 -0.19
N ASN A 110 13.71 0.76 -0.10
CA ASN A 110 14.90 0.64 0.74
C ASN A 110 14.55 0.54 2.23
N GLU A 111 13.57 1.31 2.72
CA GLU A 111 13.11 1.19 4.11
C GLU A 111 12.55 -0.20 4.43
N ILE A 112 11.74 -0.76 3.51
CA ILE A 112 11.23 -2.13 3.64
C ILE A 112 12.40 -3.12 3.65
N TRP A 113 13.37 -2.95 2.75
CA TRP A 113 14.53 -3.84 2.65
C TRP A 113 15.42 -3.82 3.90
N GLU A 114 15.69 -2.63 4.45
CA GLU A 114 16.44 -2.50 5.70
C GLU A 114 15.65 -3.06 6.90
N SER A 115 14.32 -2.93 6.91
CA SER A 115 13.46 -3.56 7.93
C SER A 115 13.52 -5.09 7.85
N ILE A 116 13.61 -5.65 6.65
CA ILE A 116 13.80 -7.10 6.43
C ILE A 116 15.19 -7.53 6.93
N LYS A 117 16.26 -6.83 6.53
CA LYS A 117 17.63 -7.19 6.94
C LYS A 117 17.88 -7.10 8.43
N SER A 118 17.33 -6.08 9.08
CA SER A 118 17.48 -5.85 10.52
C SER A 118 16.68 -6.86 11.37
N GLY A 119 15.76 -7.62 10.77
CA GLY A 119 14.87 -8.54 11.48
C GLY A 119 13.66 -7.87 12.13
N THR A 120 13.57 -6.53 12.09
CA THR A 120 12.42 -5.78 12.64
C THR A 120 11.10 -6.13 11.95
N ALA A 121 11.15 -6.46 10.66
CA ALA A 121 9.97 -6.94 9.93
C ALA A 121 9.46 -8.31 10.41
N LEU A 122 10.29 -9.12 11.08
CA LEU A 122 9.86 -10.39 11.68
C LEU A 122 9.10 -10.15 12.99
N GLU A 123 9.50 -9.14 13.77
CA GLU A 123 8.81 -8.73 14.99
C GLU A 123 7.51 -7.98 14.67
N ASN A 124 7.55 -7.11 13.65
CA ASN A 124 6.40 -6.32 13.21
C ASN A 124 6.18 -6.42 11.69
N PRO A 125 5.31 -7.33 11.22
CA PRO A 125 5.05 -7.54 9.79
C PRO A 125 4.34 -6.37 9.11
N VAL A 126 3.77 -5.42 9.86
CA VAL A 126 3.13 -4.19 9.32
C VAL A 126 4.15 -3.26 8.66
N LEU A 127 5.45 -3.50 8.84
CA LEU A 127 6.49 -2.73 8.14
C LEU A 127 6.62 -3.15 6.66
N LEU A 128 6.11 -4.32 6.27
CA LEU A 128 6.20 -4.84 4.91
C LEU A 128 5.13 -4.27 3.97
N ASN A 129 3.96 -3.94 4.50
CA ASN A 129 2.83 -3.39 3.73
C ASN A 129 2.81 -1.85 3.75
N LYS A 130 4.00 -1.24 3.78
CA LYS A 130 4.15 0.21 3.70
C LYS A 130 3.60 0.72 2.37
N PHE A 131 2.87 1.82 2.40
CA PHE A 131 2.39 2.49 1.19
C PHE A 131 2.81 3.96 1.16
N LEU A 132 2.80 4.57 -0.02
CA LEU A 132 3.14 5.97 -0.21
C LEU A 132 2.00 6.67 -0.93
N LEU A 133 1.67 7.87 -0.46
CA LEU A 133 0.61 8.69 -1.02
C LEU A 133 1.19 10.06 -1.36
N LEU A 134 1.30 10.35 -2.65
CA LEU A 134 1.67 11.67 -3.15
C LEU A 134 0.38 12.43 -3.46
N THR A 135 0.22 13.65 -2.95
CA THR A 135 -0.98 14.48 -3.16
C THR A 135 -0.66 15.93 -3.49
N PHE A 136 -1.57 16.56 -4.21
CA PHE A 136 -1.66 18.01 -4.32
C PHE A 136 -3.12 18.42 -4.10
N ALA A 137 -3.36 19.20 -3.04
CA ALA A 137 -4.66 19.75 -2.70
C ALA A 137 -4.77 21.21 -3.16
N ASP A 138 -5.62 21.46 -4.17
CA ASP A 138 -6.04 22.80 -4.60
C ASP A 138 -7.25 23.24 -3.77
N LEU A 139 -6.97 23.91 -2.65
CA LEU A 139 -7.98 24.38 -1.71
C LEU A 139 -8.86 25.51 -2.26
N LYS A 140 -8.47 26.15 -3.38
CA LYS A 140 -9.29 27.20 -4.01
C LYS A 140 -10.44 26.59 -4.80
N LYS A 141 -10.17 25.48 -5.49
CA LYS A 141 -11.15 24.76 -6.33
C LYS A 141 -11.70 23.50 -5.67
N TYR A 142 -11.19 23.13 -4.49
CA TYR A 142 -11.45 21.85 -3.83
C TYR A 142 -11.16 20.66 -4.76
N HIS A 143 -10.08 20.76 -5.55
CA HIS A 143 -9.61 19.68 -6.41
C HIS A 143 -8.41 18.99 -5.76
N PHE A 144 -8.50 17.67 -5.61
CA PHE A 144 -7.46 16.85 -5.00
C PHE A 144 -6.85 15.92 -6.04
N TYR A 145 -5.56 16.08 -6.28
CA TYR A 145 -4.77 15.22 -7.15
C TYR A 145 -4.00 14.26 -6.27
N TYR A 146 -3.99 12.98 -6.62
CA TYR A 146 -3.32 11.98 -5.80
C TYR A 146 -2.73 10.86 -6.63
N TRP A 147 -1.75 10.20 -6.05
CA TRP A 147 -1.10 9.04 -6.62
C TRP A 147 -0.64 8.12 -5.50
N PHE A 148 -1.17 6.90 -5.49
CA PHE A 148 -0.75 5.85 -4.57
C PHE A 148 0.39 5.05 -5.16
N CYS A 149 1.27 4.62 -4.27
CA CYS A 149 2.37 3.74 -4.57
C CYS A 149 2.44 2.65 -3.50
N TYR A 150 2.47 1.39 -3.97
CA TYR A 150 2.63 0.20 -3.15
C TYR A 150 4.00 -0.40 -3.47
N PRO A 151 5.06 -0.02 -2.75
CA PRO A 151 6.39 -0.58 -2.98
C PRO A 151 6.37 -2.09 -2.78
N ALA A 152 6.79 -2.82 -3.82
CA ALA A 152 6.93 -4.27 -3.79
C ALA A 152 8.32 -4.63 -4.31
N LEU A 153 9.02 -5.50 -3.57
CA LEU A 153 10.34 -5.97 -3.95
C LEU A 153 10.19 -7.08 -5.00
N CYS A 154 10.70 -6.83 -6.20
CA CYS A 154 10.72 -7.81 -7.27
C CYS A 154 11.91 -8.76 -7.08
N LEU A 155 11.64 -10.06 -7.04
CA LEU A 155 12.70 -11.06 -7.04
C LEU A 155 13.34 -11.15 -8.44
N PRO A 156 14.66 -11.38 -8.52
CA PRO A 156 15.38 -11.43 -9.80
C PRO A 156 14.96 -12.63 -10.67
N GLU A 157 14.49 -13.71 -10.05
CA GLU A 157 13.99 -14.89 -10.75
C GLU A 157 12.46 -15.00 -10.63
N SER A 158 11.83 -15.41 -11.72
CA SER A 158 10.38 -15.67 -11.74
C SER A 158 10.07 -16.85 -10.83
N LEU A 159 9.23 -16.64 -9.81
CA LEU A 159 8.78 -17.71 -8.93
C LEU A 159 7.83 -18.67 -9.68
N PRO A 160 8.17 -19.96 -9.79
CA PRO A 160 7.26 -20.94 -10.35
C PRO A 160 6.15 -21.29 -9.35
N LEU A 161 4.91 -21.36 -9.85
CA LEU A 161 3.77 -21.80 -9.05
C LEU A 161 3.75 -23.33 -8.97
N ILE A 162 4.10 -23.90 -7.81
CA ILE A 162 4.19 -25.35 -7.59
C ILE A 162 2.80 -26.03 -7.65
N GLN A 163 1.76 -25.36 -7.16
CA GLN A 163 0.38 -25.86 -7.14
C GLN A 163 -0.59 -24.71 -7.42
N GLY A 164 -1.67 -24.99 -8.17
CA GLY A 164 -2.75 -24.04 -8.37
C GLY A 164 -3.43 -23.61 -7.06
N PRO A 165 -4.04 -22.42 -7.01
CA PRO A 165 -4.75 -21.95 -5.83
C PRO A 165 -5.92 -22.90 -5.50
N VAL A 166 -6.08 -23.18 -4.21
CA VAL A 166 -7.14 -24.04 -3.67
C VAL A 166 -8.04 -23.18 -2.79
N GLY A 167 -9.35 -23.39 -2.85
CA GLY A 167 -10.31 -22.68 -1.99
C GLY A 167 -10.00 -22.88 -0.51
N LEU A 168 -10.18 -21.85 0.31
CA LEU A 168 -9.90 -21.92 1.74
C LEU A 168 -10.74 -23.03 2.42
N ASP A 169 -11.97 -23.24 1.95
CA ASP A 169 -12.90 -24.30 2.37
C ASP A 169 -12.38 -25.73 2.12
N GLN A 170 -11.50 -25.91 1.12
CA GLN A 170 -10.92 -27.20 0.76
C GLN A 170 -9.64 -27.51 1.56
N ARG A 171 -9.04 -26.51 2.22
CA ARG A 171 -7.79 -26.65 2.99
C ARG A 171 -7.96 -26.45 4.49
N PHE A 172 -8.84 -25.54 4.91
CA PHE A 172 -9.09 -25.20 6.30
C PHE A 172 -10.41 -25.82 6.78
N SER A 173 -10.47 -26.23 8.04
CA SER A 173 -11.70 -26.78 8.63
C SER A 173 -12.73 -25.68 8.85
N LEU A 174 -14.02 -26.02 8.78
CA LEU A 174 -15.16 -25.10 8.98
C LEU A 174 -15.25 -24.47 10.38
N LYS A 175 -14.32 -24.77 11.29
CA LYS A 175 -14.29 -24.23 12.65
C LYS A 175 -13.26 -23.09 12.71
N GLN A 176 -13.69 -21.88 12.39
CA GLN A 176 -13.03 -20.63 12.79
C GLN A 176 -14.06 -19.69 13.39
#